data_AF-A0A925TM29-F1
#
_entry.id   AF-A0A925TM29-F1
#
_cell.length_a   1.000
_cell.length_b   1.000
_cell.length_c   1.000
_cell.angle_alpha   90.00
_cell.angle_beta   90.00
_cell.angle_gamma   90.00
#
_symmetry.space_group_name_H-M   'P 1'
#
loop_
_entity.id
_entity.type
_entity.pdbx_description
1 polymer ?
#
loop_
_entity_poly.entity_id
_entity_poly.type
_entity_poly.pdbx_seq_one_letter_code
_entity_poly.pdbx_strand_id
1 'polypeptide(L)' 'AFVVLNVGSAQGVKAGQNFNITRGGATVASAQVSSVQENYAIAQVASASLRGGLNKGDTATVAQ' A
#
# COMPACT_ATOMS: atom_id res chain seq x y z
N ALA A 1 9.33 -6.38 3.67
CA ALA A 1 8.02 -6.53 4.34
C ALA A 1 6.90 -6.34 3.31
N PHE A 2 5.72 -6.91 3.55
CA PHE A 2 4.56 -6.74 2.66
C PHE A 2 3.33 -6.32 3.47
N VAL A 3 2.39 -5.68 2.78
CA VAL A 3 1.07 -5.32 3.31
C VAL A 3 -0.01 -5.88 2.38
N VAL A 4 -1.19 -6.12 2.95
CA VAL A 4 -2.40 -6.44 2.19
C VAL A 4 -3.26 -5.19 2.13
N LEU A 5 -3.55 -4.72 0.93
CA LEU A 5 -4.44 -3.61 0.66
C LEU A 5 -5.83 -4.17 0.38
N ASN A 6 -6.86 -3.61 1.01
CA ASN A 6 -8.27 -3.97 0.82
C ASN A 6 -8.86 -3.39 -0.48
N VAL A 7 -8.06 -3.36 -1.54
CA VAL A 7 -8.40 -2.92 -2.90
C VAL A 7 -7.70 -3.85 -3.88
N GLY A 8 -8.43 -4.32 -4.88
CA GLY A 8 -7.99 -5.29 -5.87
C GLY A 8 -8.34 -4.88 -7.30
N SER A 9 -8.33 -5.85 -8.21
CA SER A 9 -8.58 -5.59 -9.64
C SER A 9 -10.01 -5.10 -9.90
N ALA A 10 -10.99 -5.49 -9.08
CA ALA A 10 -12.36 -4.98 -9.17
C ALA A 10 -12.45 -3.47 -8.92
N GLN A 11 -11.47 -2.89 -8.21
CA GLN A 11 -11.33 -1.45 -7.96
C GLN A 11 -10.27 -0.81 -8.87
N GLY A 12 -9.76 -1.53 -9.88
CA GLY A 12 -8.83 -1.02 -10.87
C GLY A 12 -7.36 -1.03 -10.45
N VAL A 13 -6.99 -1.69 -9.34
CA VAL A 13 -5.60 -1.81 -8.89
C VAL A 13 -4.79 -2.65 -9.88
N LYS A 14 -3.55 -2.25 -10.13
CA LYS A 14 -2.63 -2.96 -11.04
C LYS A 14 -1.30 -3.30 -10.35
N ALA A 15 -0.67 -4.38 -10.80
CA ALA A 15 0.71 -4.67 -10.41
C ALA A 15 1.63 -3.52 -10.86
N GLY A 16 2.64 -3.21 -10.04
CA GLY A 16 3.57 -2.10 -10.25
C GLY A 16 3.06 -0.73 -9.77
N GLN A 17 1.78 -0.61 -9.40
CA GLN A 17 1.22 0.64 -8.89
C GLN A 17 1.76 0.97 -7.49
N ASN A 18 2.03 2.26 -7.25
CA ASN A 18 2.56 2.73 -5.98
C ASN A 18 1.46 3.30 -5.09
N PHE A 19 1.56 3.03 -3.79
CA PHE A 19 0.70 3.56 -2.75
C PHE A 19 1.53 4.28 -1.70
N ASN A 20 1.01 5.40 -1.22
CA ASN A 20 1.44 6.06 0.00
C ASN A 20 0.62 5.51 1.16
N ILE A 21 1.29 5.06 2.22
CA ILE A 21 0.66 4.65 3.47
C ILE A 21 0.72 5.82 4.44
N THR A 22 -0.41 6.22 4.98
CA THR A 22 -0.56 7.42 5.81
C THR A 22 -1.18 7.12 7.17
N ARG A 23 -0.75 7.85 8.19
CA ARG A 23 -1.32 7.84 9.54
C ARG A 23 -1.47 9.27 10.03
N GLY A 24 -2.68 9.66 10.43
CA GLY A 24 -2.95 11.04 10.87
C GLY A 24 -2.58 12.10 9.83
N GLY A 25 -2.73 11.78 8.54
CA GLY A 25 -2.37 12.67 7.42
C GLY A 25 -0.90 12.69 7.01
N ALA A 26 0.01 12.07 7.78
CA ALA A 26 1.41 11.99 7.43
C ALA A 26 1.74 10.67 6.72
N THR A 27 2.53 10.71 5.64
CA THR A 27 3.07 9.51 4.98
C THR A 27 4.09 8.83 5.89
N VAL A 28 3.83 7.57 6.20
CA VAL A 28 4.68 6.72 7.07
C VAL A 28 5.41 5.62 6.29
N ALA A 29 4.97 5.30 5.08
CA ALA A 29 5.71 4.44 4.14
C ALA A 29 5.18 4.60 2.71
N SER A 30 5.92 4.03 1.76
CA SER A 30 5.46 3.76 0.40
C SER A 30 5.49 2.25 0.12
N ALA A 31 4.56 1.77 -0.69
CA ALA A 31 4.49 0.38 -1.09
C ALA A 31 4.16 0.24 -2.58
N GLN A 32 4.77 -0.74 -3.24
CA GLN A 32 4.50 -1.07 -4.64
C GLN A 32 3.73 -2.38 -4.72
N VAL A 33 2.63 -2.40 -5.46
CA VAL A 33 1.81 -3.60 -5.66
C VAL A 33 2.60 -4.68 -6.40
N SER A 34 2.75 -5.85 -5.81
CA SER A 34 3.43 -7.00 -6.40
C SER A 34 2.47 -8.09 -6.91
N SER A 35 1.27 -8.18 -6.32
CA SER A 35 0.22 -9.11 -6.76
C SER A 35 -1.15 -8.48 -6.56
N VAL A 36 -2.07 -8.74 -7.48
CA VAL A 36 -3.45 -8.26 -7.41
C VAL A 36 -4.39 -9.45 -7.46
N GLN A 37 -5.37 -9.46 -6.56
CA GLN A 37 -6.53 -10.36 -6.56
C GLN A 37 -7.78 -9.52 -6.80
N GLU A 38 -8.94 -10.16 -6.93
CA GLU A 38 -10.19 -9.46 -7.25
C GLU A 38 -10.52 -8.35 -6.24
N ASN A 39 -10.42 -8.65 -4.95
CA ASN A 39 -10.87 -7.76 -3.86
C ASN A 39 -9.75 -7.26 -2.96
N TYR A 40 -8.50 -7.65 -3.23
CA TYR A 40 -7.35 -7.20 -2.45
C TYR A 40 -6.07 -7.24 -3.28
N ALA A 41 -5.03 -6.57 -2.81
CA ALA A 41 -3.71 -6.57 -3.42
C ALA A 41 -2.63 -6.77 -2.36
N ILE A 42 -1.52 -7.38 -2.76
CA ILE A 42 -0.32 -7.52 -1.93
C ILE A 42 0.69 -6.51 -2.47
N ALA A 43 1.20 -5.66 -1.58
CA ALA A 43 2.19 -4.65 -1.92
C ALA A 43 3.45 -4.80 -1.06
N GLN A 44 4.61 -4.65 -1.70
CA GLN A 44 5.91 -4.64 -1.05
C GLN A 44 6.22 -3.25 -0.50
N VAL A 45 6.57 -3.18 0.78
CA VAL A 45 6.92 -1.91 1.44
C VAL A 45 8.37 -1.56 1.11
N ALA A 46 8.59 -0.34 0.60
CA ALA A 46 9.92 0.18 0.39
C ALA A 46 10.58 0.47 1.74
N SER A 47 11.60 -0.30 2.11
CA SER A 47 12.18 -0.23 3.46
C SER A 47 12.77 1.15 3.79
N ALA A 48 13.28 1.86 2.77
CA ALA A 48 13.84 3.20 2.92
C ALA A 48 12.79 4.29 3.20
N SER A 49 11.51 4.06 2.93
CA SER A 49 10.44 5.04 3.18
C SER A 49 9.73 4.82 4.52
N LEU A 50 10.01 3.71 5.21
CA LEU A 50 9.36 3.35 6.47
C LEU A 50 9.81 4.28 7.61
N ARG A 51 8.86 5.03 8.16
CA ARG A 51 9.05 5.92 9.32
C ARG A 51 8.33 5.32 10.53
N GLY A 52 9.05 4.51 11.29
CA GLY A 52 8.51 3.77 12.43
C GLY A 52 7.89 2.42 12.01
N GLY A 53 6.70 2.10 12.51
CA GLY A 53 5.99 0.85 12.21
C GLY A 53 4.68 1.08 11.46
N LEU A 54 4.29 0.08 10.65
CA LEU A 54 2.98 0.03 10.01
C LEU A 54 1.96 -0.65 10.92
N ASN A 55 0.75 -0.09 10.98
CA ASN A 55 -0.34 -0.59 11.80
C ASN A 55 -1.52 -0.96 10.90
N LYS A 56 -2.29 -1.95 11.32
CA LYS A 56 -3.61 -2.20 10.71
C LYS A 56 -4.47 -0.95 10.91
N GLY A 57 -5.13 -0.50 9.85
CA GLY A 57 -5.94 0.72 9.85
C GLY A 57 -5.21 1.96 9.32
N ASP A 58 -3.91 1.90 9.03
CA ASP A 58 -3.26 2.95 8.24
C ASP A 58 -3.90 3.04 6.84
N THR A 59 -4.01 4.25 6.31
CA THR A 59 -4.70 4.50 5.04
C THR A 59 -3.72 4.41 3.88
N ALA A 60 -4.03 3.60 2.87
CA ALA A 60 -3.28 3.53 1.62
C ALA A 60 -3.97 4.35 0.52
N THR A 61 -3.25 5.30 -0.08
CA THR A 61 -3.72 6.09 -1.22
C THR A 61 -2.79 5.90 -2.41
N VAL A 62 -3.33 5.94 -3.62
CA VAL A 62 -2.51 5.85 -4.85
C VAL A 62 -1.53 7.02 -4.86
N ALA A 63 -0.24 6.73 -5.00
CA ALA A 63 0.77 7.75 -5.18
C ALA A 63 0.62 8.36 -6.58
N GLN A 64 0.49 9.69 -6.66
CA GLN A 64 0.48 10.42 -7.93
C GLN A 64 1.87 10.43 -8.57
#